data_AF-A0A7X9HT37-F1
#
_entry.id   AF-A0A7X9HT37-F1
#
_cell.length_a   1.000
_cell.length_b   1.000
_cell.length_c   1.000
_cell.angle_alpha   90.00
_cell.angle_beta   90.00
_cell.angle_gamma   90.00
#
_symmetry.space_group_name_H-M   'P 1'
#
loop_
_entity.id
_entity.type
_entity.pdbx_description
1 polymer ?
#
loop_
_entity_poly.entity_id
_entity_poly.type
_entity_poly.pdbx_seq_one_letter_code
_entity_poly.pdbx_strand_id
1 'polypeptide(L)'
;AKEHFEPVSKRQEKVKITSINSRSSVNFQHKKQDERTKTYTLQKDDSLSIISEAFKGITISGISSSEVIFSNGITKSTGEELDVDIYMTSYQEQMMRLALERHFEIEKANFCGRNFKIKTLALFFIDDIASYRDTEDVKEPYLLKAFESLLKERIEMEISKLTENEDEYKKYLEESLANISACHGGYFAQDNSDSDEDIAREVDIILNGKKQLLSFKNPDGTYNTLRFLFSKWTLKEGWDNPNVFTIAKLRSSGSENSKLQEVGRGLRLPVDENGNRISNEEFQLNYIVDFTEADFAQRLIEQINGELPQASSLTKERIGEVATKLGMTSEELFRDLYTKQYIDWERNIKADTRDAFFAEYPEFAVGLESGKVKDRNKVKPKPVKIRKAVYNEIKELWERINQRYLLFYDKELDINMEDVILSILEDKDVFTDVTMTSSREIVKSDGTEMSILSESGVQYIISRPIPYNQFLKRIMEGTNIPILTFHQAISKYSKDNGKIKPEYSNENTASIIIQKFQEWKNKNLQGRFHYKKSSTPIRATALSYEDGSPRKEITQGRIGTKLVEGTPSDKYLYDSFAYDSPLEKKNIMTDIEEVVVYGKIPRSSIAIPTIT
;
A
#
# COMPACT_ATOMS: atom_id res chain seq x y z
N ALA A 1 -3.96 -0.43 7.74
CA ALA A 1 -4.67 -0.31 9.02
C ALA A 1 -5.67 -1.44 9.12
N LYS A 2 -5.65 -2.19 10.22
CA LYS A 2 -6.64 -3.21 10.51
C LYS A 2 -7.70 -2.62 11.44
N GLU A 3 -8.95 -2.97 11.17
CA GLU A 3 -10.08 -2.66 12.03
C GLU A 3 -11.00 -3.87 12.03
N HIS A 4 -11.43 -4.33 13.19
CA HIS A 4 -12.46 -5.37 13.31
C HIS A 4 -13.69 -4.80 13.99
N PHE A 5 -14.86 -5.34 13.65
CA PHE A 5 -16.07 -4.98 14.36
C PHE A 5 -16.16 -5.78 15.68
N GLU A 6 -16.47 -5.12 16.79
CA GLU A 6 -16.79 -5.83 18.04
C GLU A 6 -18.27 -6.21 18.05
N PRO A 7 -18.64 -7.44 18.44
CA PRO A 7 -20.05 -7.82 18.53
C PRO A 7 -20.79 -6.93 19.55
N VAL A 8 -22.03 -6.58 19.22
CA VAL A 8 -22.92 -5.73 20.04
C VAL A 8 -23.16 -6.37 21.42
N SER A 9 -23.13 -7.69 21.47
CA SER A 9 -23.23 -8.51 22.66
C SER A 9 -21.84 -9.09 22.94
N LYS A 10 -21.26 -8.88 24.13
CA LYS A 10 -20.14 -9.71 24.61
C LYS A 10 -20.63 -11.14 24.98
N ARG A 11 -21.64 -11.66 24.29
CA ARG A 11 -22.34 -12.88 24.69
C ARG A 11 -21.67 -14.07 24.01
N GLN A 12 -20.98 -14.90 24.78
CA GLN A 12 -20.40 -16.15 24.28
C GLN A 12 -21.51 -17.19 24.07
N GLU A 13 -22.27 -17.04 22.98
CA GLU A 13 -23.34 -17.97 22.59
C GLU A 13 -23.01 -18.66 21.27
N LYS A 14 -23.17 -19.99 21.23
CA LYS A 14 -22.97 -20.79 20.03
C LYS A 14 -24.13 -21.74 19.80
N VAL A 15 -24.46 -21.95 18.53
CA VAL A 15 -25.49 -22.89 18.09
C VAL A 15 -24.87 -23.95 17.21
N LYS A 16 -24.82 -25.20 17.67
CA LYS A 16 -24.21 -26.33 16.96
C LYS A 16 -25.26 -27.19 16.28
N ILE A 17 -25.03 -27.62 15.05
CA ILE A 17 -25.87 -28.62 14.39
C ILE A 17 -25.46 -30.01 14.89
N THR A 18 -26.35 -30.71 15.60
CA THR A 18 -26.04 -32.04 16.16
C THR A 18 -26.47 -33.19 15.28
N SER A 19 -27.60 -33.06 14.58
CA SER A 19 -28.06 -34.06 13.62
C SER A 19 -29.04 -33.47 12.61
N ILE A 20 -29.09 -34.08 11.43
CA ILE A 20 -30.08 -33.80 10.39
C ILE A 20 -30.96 -35.05 10.26
N ASN A 21 -32.24 -34.90 10.54
CA ASN A 21 -33.19 -36.00 10.58
C ASN A 21 -33.97 -36.04 9.26
N SER A 22 -33.69 -37.06 8.45
CA SER A 22 -34.52 -37.48 7.31
C SER A 22 -34.92 -36.35 6.33
N ARG A 23 -34.04 -35.37 6.10
CA ARG A 23 -34.28 -34.21 5.23
C ARG A 23 -35.49 -33.34 5.62
N SER A 24 -36.05 -33.52 6.82
CA SER A 24 -37.27 -32.84 7.27
C SER A 24 -37.05 -31.94 8.48
N SER A 25 -36.08 -32.25 9.33
CA SER A 25 -35.79 -31.47 10.54
C SER A 25 -34.31 -31.50 10.91
N VAL A 26 -33.87 -30.48 11.64
CA VAL A 26 -32.49 -30.30 12.09
C VAL A 26 -32.49 -30.07 13.58
N ASN A 27 -31.61 -30.77 14.28
CA ASN A 27 -31.38 -30.55 15.71
C ASN A 27 -30.22 -29.58 15.91
N PHE A 28 -30.52 -28.51 16.65
CA PHE A 28 -29.59 -27.48 17.06
C PHE A 28 -29.35 -27.57 18.56
N GLN A 29 -28.10 -27.36 18.95
CA GLN A 29 -27.67 -27.32 20.33
C GLN A 29 -27.17 -25.91 20.66
N HIS A 30 -27.90 -25.19 21.49
CA HIS A 30 -27.55 -23.85 21.96
C HIS A 30 -26.72 -23.94 23.24
N LYS A 31 -25.48 -23.46 23.15
CA LYS A 31 -24.53 -23.33 24.26
C LYS A 31 -24.39 -21.86 24.60
N LYS A 32 -24.63 -21.52 25.86
CA LYS A 32 -24.31 -20.21 26.44
C LYS A 32 -23.33 -20.42 27.59
N GLN A 33 -22.40 -19.48 27.76
CA GLN A 33 -21.53 -19.48 28.94
C GLN A 33 -22.40 -19.43 30.21
N ASP A 34 -22.13 -20.35 31.15
CA ASP A 34 -22.82 -20.49 32.44
C ASP A 34 -24.30 -20.91 32.43
N GLU A 35 -24.87 -21.35 31.30
CA GLU A 35 -26.20 -21.97 31.25
C GLU A 35 -26.16 -23.43 30.78
N ARG A 36 -27.21 -24.19 31.15
CA ARG A 36 -27.41 -25.55 30.61
C ARG A 36 -27.73 -25.48 29.13
N THR A 37 -26.99 -26.29 28.36
CA THR A 37 -27.20 -26.48 26.93
C THR A 37 -28.65 -26.87 26.62
N LYS A 38 -29.30 -26.15 25.69
CA LYS A 38 -30.66 -26.45 25.22
C LYS A 38 -30.62 -26.99 23.80
N THR A 39 -31.51 -27.95 23.52
CA THR A 39 -31.65 -28.52 22.18
C THR A 39 -32.96 -28.06 21.57
N TYR A 40 -32.92 -27.65 20.31
CA TYR A 40 -34.06 -27.19 19.53
C TYR A 40 -34.14 -28.00 18.25
N THR A 41 -35.35 -28.37 17.84
CA THR A 41 -35.59 -29.05 16.56
C THR A 41 -36.35 -28.09 15.66
N LEU A 42 -35.77 -27.74 14.52
CA LEU A 42 -36.37 -26.83 13.55
C LEU A 42 -36.58 -27.54 12.20
N GLN A 43 -37.62 -27.15 11.47
CA GLN A 43 -37.98 -27.65 10.15
C GLN A 43 -37.70 -26.61 9.07
N LYS A 44 -37.95 -26.97 7.80
CA LYS A 44 -37.91 -26.02 6.69
C LYS A 44 -38.88 -24.85 7.00
N ASP A 45 -38.45 -23.65 6.68
CA ASP A 45 -39.13 -22.36 6.88
C ASP A 45 -39.22 -21.87 8.34
N ASP A 46 -38.79 -22.67 9.33
CA ASP A 46 -38.72 -22.22 10.73
C ASP A 46 -37.63 -21.17 10.92
N SER A 47 -37.90 -20.20 11.81
CA SER A 47 -36.93 -19.17 12.16
C SER A 47 -35.96 -19.63 13.24
N LEU A 48 -34.67 -19.31 13.04
CA LEU A 48 -33.64 -19.52 14.07
C LEU A 48 -33.83 -18.59 15.28
N SER A 49 -34.72 -17.59 15.19
CA SER A 49 -35.09 -16.75 16.34
C SER A 49 -35.72 -17.52 17.49
N ILE A 50 -36.20 -18.74 17.23
CA ILE A 50 -36.72 -19.68 18.23
C ILE A 50 -35.60 -20.14 19.19
N ILE A 51 -34.35 -20.21 18.70
CA ILE A 51 -33.17 -20.59 19.49
C ILE A 51 -32.64 -19.38 20.25
N SER A 52 -32.46 -18.26 19.56
CA SER A 52 -32.04 -17.00 20.13
C SER A 52 -32.61 -15.84 19.33
N GLU A 53 -33.19 -14.84 19.99
CA GLU A 53 -33.77 -13.66 19.35
C GLU A 53 -32.77 -12.94 18.41
N ALA A 54 -31.47 -13.12 18.62
CA ALA A 54 -30.41 -12.59 17.77
C ALA A 54 -30.45 -13.11 16.30
N PHE A 55 -31.06 -14.27 16.03
CA PHE A 55 -31.21 -14.79 14.67
C PHE A 55 -32.49 -14.31 13.95
N LYS A 56 -33.11 -13.23 14.42
CA LYS A 56 -34.31 -12.67 13.81
C LYS A 56 -34.06 -12.36 12.32
N GLY A 57 -34.89 -12.95 11.45
CA GLY A 57 -34.76 -12.83 9.99
C GLY A 57 -34.02 -13.99 9.31
N ILE A 58 -33.39 -14.89 10.07
CA ILE A 58 -32.81 -16.12 9.53
C ILE A 58 -33.81 -17.26 9.68
N THR A 59 -34.10 -17.95 8.57
CA THR A 59 -34.94 -19.16 8.51
C THR A 59 -34.18 -20.31 7.84
N ILE A 60 -34.68 -21.53 7.96
CA ILE A 60 -34.13 -22.69 7.25
C ILE A 60 -34.75 -22.75 5.85
N SER A 61 -34.01 -22.39 4.81
CA SER A 61 -34.51 -22.45 3.42
C SER A 61 -34.53 -23.88 2.85
N GLY A 62 -33.66 -24.78 3.33
CA GLY A 62 -33.62 -26.16 2.84
C GLY A 62 -32.83 -27.11 3.74
N ILE A 63 -33.20 -28.40 3.71
CA ILE A 63 -32.54 -29.45 4.48
C ILE A 63 -32.21 -30.60 3.51
N SER A 64 -30.92 -30.91 3.34
CA SER A 64 -30.44 -32.03 2.53
C SER A 64 -30.14 -33.25 3.42
N SER A 65 -29.58 -34.33 2.86
CA SER A 65 -29.17 -35.49 3.67
C SER A 65 -27.96 -35.23 4.56
N SER A 66 -27.16 -34.20 4.26
CA SER A 66 -25.90 -33.91 4.96
C SER A 66 -25.75 -32.45 5.39
N GLU A 67 -26.58 -31.55 4.87
CA GLU A 67 -26.42 -30.11 4.99
C GLU A 67 -27.75 -29.39 5.27
N VAL A 68 -27.64 -28.22 5.89
CA VAL A 68 -28.73 -27.31 6.21
C VAL A 68 -28.45 -25.98 5.55
N ILE A 69 -29.40 -25.49 4.77
CA ILE A 69 -29.30 -24.22 4.03
C ILE A 69 -30.17 -23.20 4.74
N PHE A 70 -29.57 -22.07 5.14
CA PHE A 70 -30.26 -20.96 5.79
C PHE A 70 -30.71 -19.90 4.76
N SER A 71 -31.68 -19.07 5.12
CA SER A 71 -32.24 -18.01 4.27
C SER A 71 -31.20 -16.99 3.82
N ASN A 72 -30.12 -16.81 4.58
CA ASN A 72 -29.00 -15.94 4.22
C ASN A 72 -27.96 -16.59 3.28
N GLY A 73 -28.22 -17.81 2.79
CA GLY A 73 -27.37 -18.50 1.82
C GLY A 73 -26.34 -19.45 2.42
N ILE A 74 -26.23 -19.46 3.74
CA ILE A 74 -25.20 -20.21 4.44
C ILE A 74 -25.61 -21.67 4.52
N THR A 75 -24.70 -22.55 4.12
CA THR A 75 -24.89 -23.99 4.21
C THR A 75 -23.99 -24.54 5.31
N LYS A 76 -24.56 -25.32 6.23
CA LYS A 76 -23.82 -25.95 7.32
C LYS A 76 -24.05 -27.44 7.38
N SER A 77 -22.98 -28.16 7.67
CA SER A 77 -22.99 -29.61 7.85
C SER A 77 -23.20 -29.99 9.33
N THR A 78 -23.54 -31.26 9.56
CA THR A 78 -23.61 -31.81 10.92
C THR A 78 -22.27 -31.67 11.64
N GLY A 79 -22.28 -31.13 12.85
CA GLY A 79 -21.10 -30.91 13.67
C GLY A 79 -20.54 -29.49 13.63
N GLU A 80 -20.98 -28.64 12.70
CA GLU A 80 -20.54 -27.25 12.61
C GLU A 80 -21.27 -26.34 13.62
N GLU A 81 -20.56 -25.30 14.07
CA GLU A 81 -21.07 -24.31 15.04
C GLU A 81 -21.35 -22.98 14.33
N LEU A 82 -22.47 -22.37 14.70
CA LEU A 82 -22.89 -21.03 14.34
C LEU A 82 -22.65 -20.12 15.55
N ASP A 83 -21.84 -19.09 15.39
CA ASP A 83 -21.69 -18.04 16.41
C ASP A 83 -22.85 -17.04 16.29
N VAL A 84 -23.60 -16.84 17.38
CA VAL A 84 -24.87 -16.10 17.34
C VAL A 84 -24.69 -14.65 16.90
N ASP A 85 -23.55 -14.03 17.21
CA ASP A 85 -23.29 -12.62 16.89
C ASP A 85 -22.85 -12.38 15.44
N ILE A 86 -22.34 -13.39 14.72
CA ILE A 86 -21.76 -13.23 13.36
C ILE A 86 -22.85 -13.19 12.27
N TYR A 87 -23.94 -13.92 12.48
CA TYR A 87 -24.98 -14.12 11.46
C TYR A 87 -26.10 -13.06 11.51
N MET A 88 -25.98 -12.04 12.35
CA MET A 88 -26.96 -10.97 12.37
C MET A 88 -26.85 -10.15 11.07
N THR A 89 -27.93 -9.97 10.31
CA THR A 89 -27.98 -9.06 9.15
C THR A 89 -27.45 -7.66 9.52
N SER A 90 -27.73 -7.21 10.75
CA SER A 90 -27.20 -5.96 11.29
C SER A 90 -25.68 -5.93 11.39
N TYR A 91 -25.01 -7.06 11.62
CA TYR A 91 -23.55 -7.12 11.75
C TYR A 91 -22.85 -6.87 10.41
N GLN A 92 -23.29 -7.54 9.34
CA GLN A 92 -22.78 -7.29 7.99
C GLN A 92 -23.08 -5.87 7.52
N GLU A 93 -24.27 -5.34 7.83
CA GLU A 93 -24.60 -3.93 7.57
C GLU A 93 -23.68 -2.96 8.30
N GLN A 94 -23.34 -3.22 9.57
CA GLN A 94 -22.39 -2.37 10.30
C GLN A 94 -20.97 -2.46 9.71
N MET A 95 -20.52 -3.65 9.31
CA MET A 95 -19.24 -3.80 8.61
C MET A 95 -19.23 -3.04 7.28
N MET A 96 -20.32 -3.10 6.51
CA MET A 96 -20.47 -2.31 5.29
C MET A 96 -20.47 -0.80 5.57
N ARG A 97 -21.19 -0.35 6.60
CA ARG A 97 -21.22 1.06 7.02
C ARG A 97 -19.82 1.58 7.39
N LEU A 98 -19.04 0.76 8.11
CA LEU A 98 -17.65 1.05 8.46
C LEU A 98 -16.74 1.05 7.22
N ALA A 99 -16.88 0.08 6.33
CA ALA A 99 -16.10 0.00 5.09
C ALA A 99 -16.33 1.20 4.18
N LEU A 100 -17.59 1.60 4.03
CA LEU A 100 -17.94 2.84 3.35
C LEU A 100 -17.29 4.03 4.05
N GLU A 101 -17.22 4.06 5.38
CA GLU A 101 -16.70 5.24 6.12
C GLU A 101 -15.23 5.42 5.82
N ARG A 102 -14.48 4.33 5.95
CA ARG A 102 -13.05 4.31 5.68
C ARG A 102 -12.75 4.54 4.20
N HIS A 103 -13.61 4.08 3.30
CA HIS A 103 -13.49 4.37 1.87
C HIS A 103 -13.65 5.86 1.58
N PHE A 104 -14.72 6.51 2.05
CA PHE A 104 -14.97 7.93 1.79
C PHE A 104 -13.91 8.85 2.45
N GLU A 105 -13.39 8.50 3.63
CA GLU A 105 -12.24 9.19 4.25
C GLU A 105 -11.04 9.24 3.29
N ILE A 106 -10.66 8.08 2.72
CA ILE A 106 -9.52 7.97 1.81
C ILE A 106 -9.85 8.59 0.45
N GLU A 107 -11.05 8.35 -0.08
CA GLU A 107 -11.48 8.87 -1.38
C GLU A 107 -11.42 10.40 -1.40
N LYS A 108 -11.96 11.05 -0.36
CA LYS A 108 -11.90 12.51 -0.22
C LYS A 108 -10.45 13.01 -0.18
N ALA A 109 -9.58 12.37 0.62
CA ALA A 109 -8.16 12.73 0.68
C ALA A 109 -7.44 12.51 -0.66
N ASN A 110 -7.77 11.43 -1.37
CA ASN A 110 -7.19 11.07 -2.65
C ASN A 110 -7.68 11.94 -3.81
N PHE A 111 -8.90 12.48 -3.71
CA PHE A 111 -9.49 13.36 -4.72
C PHE A 111 -9.11 14.84 -4.48
N CYS A 112 -9.26 15.33 -3.25
CA CYS A 112 -9.11 16.75 -2.94
C CYS A 112 -7.72 17.14 -2.38
N GLY A 113 -6.94 16.16 -1.88
CA GLY A 113 -5.69 16.37 -1.16
C GLY A 113 -4.44 16.54 -2.02
N ARG A 114 -4.57 16.51 -3.35
CA ARG A 114 -3.45 16.38 -4.29
C ARG A 114 -3.72 17.04 -5.64
N ASN A 115 -2.64 17.30 -6.38
CA ASN A 115 -2.70 17.89 -7.72
C ASN A 115 -3.11 16.89 -8.81
N PHE A 116 -2.73 15.62 -8.67
CA PHE A 116 -3.15 14.53 -9.54
C PHE A 116 -3.94 13.53 -8.72
N LYS A 117 -5.21 13.34 -9.04
CA LYS A 117 -6.16 12.56 -8.25
C LYS A 117 -5.80 11.09 -8.29
N ILE A 118 -6.16 10.37 -7.23
CA ILE A 118 -6.11 8.91 -7.21
C ILE A 118 -7.54 8.38 -7.13
N LYS A 119 -7.96 7.58 -8.10
CA LYS A 119 -9.24 6.88 -8.02
C LYS A 119 -9.15 5.81 -6.94
N THR A 120 -10.02 5.87 -5.95
CA THR A 120 -10.00 5.00 -4.77
C THR A 120 -10.98 3.85 -4.99
N LEU A 121 -10.55 2.61 -4.81
CA LEU A 121 -11.38 1.42 -4.95
C LEU A 121 -11.52 0.68 -3.61
N ALA A 122 -12.67 0.02 -3.44
CA ALA A 122 -12.91 -0.90 -2.34
C ALA A 122 -13.31 -2.28 -2.87
N LEU A 123 -12.88 -3.33 -2.16
CA LEU A 123 -13.16 -4.72 -2.49
C LEU A 123 -13.89 -5.39 -1.32
N PHE A 124 -15.05 -5.96 -1.60
CA PHE A 124 -15.88 -6.70 -0.66
C PHE A 124 -15.83 -8.19 -0.96
N PHE A 125 -15.50 -9.00 0.04
CA PHE A 125 -15.58 -10.45 -0.06
C PHE A 125 -16.88 -10.96 0.58
N ILE A 126 -17.72 -11.59 -0.23
CA ILE A 126 -19.01 -12.17 0.19
C ILE A 126 -18.98 -13.70 0.10
N ASP A 127 -19.88 -14.37 0.82
CA ASP A 127 -19.96 -15.84 0.82
C ASP A 127 -20.94 -16.36 -0.24
N ASP A 128 -22.10 -15.71 -0.36
CA ASP A 128 -23.19 -16.13 -1.25
C ASP A 128 -23.41 -15.13 -2.40
N ILE A 129 -23.39 -15.64 -3.63
CA ILE A 129 -23.61 -14.84 -4.85
C ILE A 129 -25.08 -14.41 -4.91
N ALA A 130 -26.02 -15.26 -4.48
CA ALA A 130 -27.45 -14.95 -4.47
C ALA A 130 -27.82 -13.82 -3.49
N SER A 131 -26.93 -13.48 -2.56
CA SER A 131 -27.10 -12.29 -1.71
C SER A 131 -26.84 -10.97 -2.44
N TYR A 132 -26.17 -11.02 -3.59
CA TYR A 132 -25.76 -9.86 -4.39
C TYR A 132 -26.39 -9.85 -5.80
N ARG A 133 -26.48 -10.98 -6.49
CA ARG A 133 -27.16 -11.12 -7.79
C ARG A 133 -28.60 -11.56 -7.60
N ASP A 134 -29.50 -11.00 -8.39
CA ASP A 134 -30.87 -11.50 -8.48
C ASP A 134 -30.84 -12.84 -9.23
N THR A 135 -31.46 -13.87 -8.64
CA THR A 135 -31.56 -15.20 -9.26
C THR A 135 -33.02 -15.55 -9.38
N GLU A 136 -33.44 -16.06 -10.55
CA GLU A 136 -34.86 -16.34 -10.88
C GLU A 136 -35.59 -17.24 -9.86
N ASP A 137 -34.85 -17.94 -8.98
CA ASP A 137 -35.41 -18.75 -7.91
C ASP A 137 -34.88 -18.38 -6.50
N VAL A 138 -35.79 -17.85 -5.67
CA VAL A 138 -35.94 -18.05 -4.22
C VAL A 138 -35.35 -17.02 -3.23
N LYS A 139 -34.43 -16.09 -3.55
CA LYS A 139 -33.93 -15.12 -2.54
C LYS A 139 -33.78 -13.69 -3.04
N GLU A 140 -34.32 -12.75 -2.27
CA GLU A 140 -34.08 -11.31 -2.44
C GLU A 140 -32.61 -10.99 -2.12
N PRO A 141 -31.90 -10.22 -2.97
CA PRO A 141 -30.47 -9.92 -2.78
C PRO A 141 -30.28 -8.88 -1.66
N TYR A 142 -30.41 -9.34 -0.42
CA TYR A 142 -30.43 -8.46 0.76
C TYR A 142 -29.13 -7.65 0.92
N LEU A 143 -27.98 -8.23 0.55
CA LEU A 143 -26.67 -7.58 0.70
C LEU A 143 -26.51 -6.45 -0.30
N LEU A 144 -26.96 -6.65 -1.54
CA LEU A 144 -27.04 -5.60 -2.55
C LEU A 144 -27.92 -4.45 -2.07
N LYS A 145 -29.16 -4.72 -1.65
CA LYS A 145 -30.10 -3.68 -1.20
C LYS A 145 -29.59 -2.91 0.02
N ALA A 146 -29.01 -3.63 0.98
CA ALA A 146 -28.38 -3.03 2.15
C ALA A 146 -27.21 -2.12 1.74
N PHE A 147 -26.35 -2.60 0.84
CA PHE A 147 -25.21 -1.83 0.34
C PHE A 147 -25.65 -0.55 -0.37
N GLU A 148 -26.59 -0.63 -1.32
CA GLU A 148 -27.09 0.54 -2.05
C GLU A 148 -27.71 1.58 -1.13
N SER A 149 -28.50 1.13 -0.14
CA SER A 149 -29.12 2.00 0.87
C SER A 149 -28.07 2.71 1.73
N LEU A 150 -27.08 1.97 2.25
CA LEU A 150 -26.00 2.53 3.06
C LEU A 150 -25.08 3.45 2.25
N LEU A 151 -24.82 3.12 0.98
CA LEU A 151 -24.04 3.94 0.06
C LEU A 151 -24.74 5.28 -0.19
N LYS A 152 -26.06 5.24 -0.45
CA LYS A 152 -26.87 6.44 -0.63
C LYS A 152 -26.83 7.36 0.60
N GLU A 153 -27.12 6.82 1.79
CA GLU A 153 -27.06 7.57 3.06
C GLU A 153 -25.69 8.23 3.25
N ARG A 154 -24.62 7.48 2.96
CA ARG A 154 -23.26 8.00 3.11
C ARG A 154 -22.93 9.09 2.11
N ILE A 155 -23.33 8.95 0.84
CA ILE A 155 -23.09 9.97 -0.19
C ILE A 155 -23.79 11.28 0.18
N GLU A 156 -25.06 11.22 0.58
CA GLU A 156 -25.83 12.40 1.01
C GLU A 156 -25.17 13.09 2.22
N MET A 157 -24.72 12.29 3.20
CA MET A 157 -23.97 12.79 4.35
C MET A 157 -22.66 13.48 3.93
N GLU A 158 -21.88 12.89 3.02
CA GLU A 158 -20.61 13.47 2.60
C GLU A 158 -20.81 14.76 1.79
N ILE A 159 -21.78 14.80 0.86
CA ILE A 159 -22.14 16.01 0.12
C ILE A 159 -22.46 17.17 1.07
N SER A 160 -23.18 16.91 2.17
CA SER A 160 -23.54 17.94 3.16
C SER A 160 -22.32 18.53 3.91
N LYS A 161 -21.19 17.82 3.95
CA LYS A 161 -19.95 18.25 4.62
C LYS A 161 -18.97 18.96 3.70
N LEU A 162 -19.17 18.92 2.38
CA LEU A 162 -18.26 19.49 1.40
C LEU A 162 -18.35 21.01 1.37
N THR A 163 -17.22 21.63 1.02
CA THR A 163 -17.08 23.09 0.87
C THR A 163 -16.97 23.49 -0.61
N GLU A 164 -17.06 24.79 -0.91
CA GLU A 164 -16.95 25.31 -2.29
C GLU A 164 -15.63 24.92 -2.96
N ASN A 165 -14.54 24.78 -2.20
CA ASN A 165 -13.23 24.36 -2.69
C ASN A 165 -13.16 22.85 -3.08
N GLU A 166 -14.27 22.12 -2.92
CA GLU A 166 -14.40 20.68 -3.19
C GLU A 166 -15.50 20.40 -4.24
N ASP A 167 -15.88 21.41 -5.05
CA ASP A 167 -17.01 21.35 -5.99
C ASP A 167 -16.91 20.21 -7.02
N GLU A 168 -15.71 19.92 -7.52
CA GLU A 168 -15.52 18.81 -8.46
C GLU A 168 -15.80 17.45 -7.81
N TYR A 169 -15.38 17.28 -6.55
CA TYR A 169 -15.68 16.06 -5.80
C TYR A 169 -17.17 15.96 -5.49
N LYS A 170 -17.80 17.09 -5.15
CA LYS A 170 -19.25 17.18 -4.96
C LYS A 170 -20.01 16.70 -6.20
N LYS A 171 -19.63 17.17 -7.40
CA LYS A 171 -20.21 16.71 -8.68
C LYS A 171 -20.02 15.20 -8.88
N TYR A 172 -18.84 14.67 -8.58
CA TYR A 172 -18.59 13.22 -8.65
C TYR A 172 -19.52 12.41 -7.71
N LEU A 173 -19.80 12.95 -6.52
CA LEU A 173 -20.73 12.34 -5.57
C LEU A 173 -22.19 12.47 -6.01
N GLU A 174 -22.59 13.61 -6.57
CA GLU A 174 -23.95 13.81 -7.12
C GLU A 174 -24.24 12.85 -8.28
N GLU A 175 -23.26 12.61 -9.16
CA GLU A 175 -23.35 11.62 -10.24
C GLU A 175 -23.42 10.19 -9.71
N SER A 176 -22.68 9.90 -8.63
CA SER A 176 -22.79 8.62 -7.92
C SER A 176 -24.19 8.43 -7.30
N LEU A 177 -24.78 9.51 -6.76
CA LEU A 177 -26.11 9.49 -6.15
C LEU A 177 -27.22 9.30 -7.18
N ALA A 178 -27.05 9.88 -8.38
CA ALA A 178 -27.98 9.75 -9.49
C ALA A 178 -28.08 8.30 -10.01
N ASN A 179 -26.98 7.55 -9.93
CA ASN A 179 -26.93 6.15 -10.36
C ASN A 179 -26.10 5.29 -9.38
N ILE A 180 -26.75 4.86 -8.30
CA ILE A 180 -26.15 4.04 -7.24
C ILE A 180 -25.70 2.67 -7.77
N SER A 181 -26.50 2.03 -8.62
CA SER A 181 -26.17 0.70 -9.15
C SER A 181 -24.90 0.70 -10.02
N ALA A 182 -24.61 1.80 -10.73
CA ALA A 182 -23.36 1.96 -11.48
C ALA A 182 -22.12 2.15 -10.60
N CYS A 183 -22.28 2.40 -9.28
CA CYS A 183 -21.14 2.62 -8.38
C CYS A 183 -20.45 1.32 -7.96
N HIS A 184 -21.10 0.17 -8.14
CA HIS A 184 -20.59 -1.13 -7.73
C HIS A 184 -20.67 -2.17 -8.85
N GLY A 185 -19.89 -3.25 -8.72
CA GLY A 185 -19.89 -4.35 -9.68
C GLY A 185 -19.38 -5.64 -9.05
N GLY A 186 -19.92 -6.77 -9.49
CA GLY A 186 -19.60 -8.10 -8.99
C GLY A 186 -18.78 -8.91 -9.99
N TYR A 187 -17.77 -9.62 -9.48
CA TYR A 187 -17.10 -10.68 -10.20
C TYR A 187 -17.32 -12.01 -9.50
N PHE A 188 -18.03 -12.93 -10.15
CA PHE A 188 -18.21 -14.27 -9.66
C PHE A 188 -17.82 -15.29 -10.73
N ALA A 189 -17.12 -16.36 -10.34
CA ALA A 189 -16.60 -17.34 -11.29
C ALA A 189 -17.69 -18.04 -12.12
N GLN A 190 -18.93 -18.05 -11.63
CA GLN A 190 -20.11 -18.57 -12.31
C GLN A 190 -20.59 -17.65 -13.44
N ASP A 191 -20.29 -16.34 -13.35
CA ASP A 191 -20.68 -15.31 -14.32
C ASP A 191 -19.84 -15.39 -15.62
N ASN A 192 -18.71 -16.13 -15.60
CA ASN A 192 -17.83 -16.29 -16.78
C ASN A 192 -18.53 -16.96 -17.99
N SER A 193 -19.66 -17.62 -17.77
CA SER A 193 -20.46 -18.29 -18.80
C SER A 193 -21.91 -17.78 -18.82
N ASP A 194 -22.18 -16.63 -18.20
CA ASP A 194 -23.50 -16.03 -18.19
C ASP A 194 -23.88 -15.53 -19.60
N SER A 195 -25.14 -15.71 -19.97
CA SER A 195 -25.71 -15.19 -21.21
C SER A 195 -26.12 -13.73 -21.12
N ASP A 196 -26.16 -13.16 -19.91
CA ASP A 196 -26.46 -11.75 -19.69
C ASP A 196 -25.27 -10.86 -20.13
N GLU A 197 -25.51 -10.02 -21.15
CA GLU A 197 -24.50 -9.13 -21.72
C GLU A 197 -24.04 -8.02 -20.75
N ASP A 198 -24.87 -7.60 -19.81
CA ASP A 198 -24.50 -6.59 -18.80
C ASP A 198 -23.57 -7.20 -17.75
N ILE A 199 -23.88 -8.41 -17.28
CA ILE A 199 -23.02 -9.17 -16.36
C ILE A 199 -21.68 -9.50 -17.02
N ALA A 200 -21.69 -9.95 -18.27
CA ALA A 200 -20.47 -10.25 -19.01
C ALA A 200 -19.57 -9.01 -19.19
N ARG A 201 -20.17 -7.85 -19.51
CA ARG A 201 -19.44 -6.57 -19.60
C ARG A 201 -18.87 -6.13 -18.25
N GLU A 202 -19.63 -6.25 -17.17
CA GLU A 202 -19.18 -5.92 -15.82
C GLU A 202 -17.96 -6.77 -15.43
N VAL A 203 -18.04 -8.08 -15.65
CA VAL A 203 -16.94 -9.03 -15.41
C VAL A 203 -15.69 -8.67 -16.22
N ASP A 204 -15.84 -8.33 -17.50
CA ASP A 204 -14.72 -7.92 -18.36
C ASP A 204 -14.07 -6.61 -17.89
N ILE A 205 -14.87 -5.63 -17.48
CA ILE A 205 -14.35 -4.37 -16.91
C ILE A 205 -13.55 -4.66 -15.64
N ILE A 206 -14.04 -5.56 -14.78
CA ILE A 206 -13.37 -5.89 -13.53
C ILE A 206 -12.03 -6.59 -13.79
N LEU A 207 -11.98 -7.55 -14.72
CA LEU A 207 -10.79 -8.37 -14.99
C LEU A 207 -9.78 -7.68 -15.93
N ASN A 208 -10.25 -7.14 -17.05
CA ASN A 208 -9.43 -6.66 -18.16
C ASN A 208 -9.45 -5.12 -18.25
N GLY A 209 -10.50 -4.47 -17.76
CA GLY A 209 -10.71 -3.02 -17.78
C GLY A 209 -9.89 -2.21 -16.76
N LYS A 210 -8.65 -2.60 -16.42
CA LYS A 210 -7.84 -1.92 -15.38
C LYS A 210 -7.73 -0.41 -15.58
N LYS A 211 -7.48 0.05 -16.81
CA LYS A 211 -7.41 1.49 -17.13
C LYS A 211 -8.74 2.20 -16.93
N GLN A 212 -9.84 1.55 -17.31
CA GLN A 212 -11.18 2.08 -17.14
C GLN A 212 -11.52 2.21 -15.65
N LEU A 213 -11.26 1.16 -14.86
CA LEU A 213 -11.45 1.17 -13.40
C LEU A 213 -10.68 2.28 -12.70
N LEU A 214 -9.51 2.66 -13.21
CA LEU A 214 -8.65 3.71 -12.66
C LEU A 214 -9.02 5.13 -13.13
N SER A 215 -9.87 5.26 -14.16
CA SER A 215 -10.31 6.55 -14.69
C SER A 215 -11.53 7.09 -13.93
N PHE A 216 -11.55 8.40 -13.66
CA PHE A 216 -12.73 9.11 -13.16
C PHE A 216 -13.74 9.44 -14.25
N LYS A 217 -13.36 9.34 -15.53
CA LYS A 217 -14.20 9.68 -16.67
C LYS A 217 -14.27 8.52 -17.66
N ASN A 218 -15.45 8.28 -18.19
CA ASN A 218 -15.64 7.39 -19.33
C ASN A 218 -15.16 8.09 -20.63
N PRO A 219 -14.95 7.34 -21.73
CA PRO A 219 -14.52 7.92 -23.01
C PRO A 219 -15.46 9.00 -23.56
N ASP A 220 -16.74 8.98 -23.18
CA ASP A 220 -17.76 9.95 -23.54
C ASP A 220 -17.77 11.23 -22.65
N GLY A 221 -16.88 11.31 -21.66
CA GLY A 221 -16.76 12.44 -20.73
C GLY A 221 -17.69 12.37 -19.50
N THR A 222 -18.56 11.37 -19.40
CA THR A 222 -19.38 11.11 -18.21
C THR A 222 -18.51 10.62 -17.05
N TYR A 223 -18.97 10.76 -15.82
CA TYR A 223 -18.22 10.26 -14.66
C TYR A 223 -18.28 8.74 -14.58
N ASN A 224 -17.12 8.12 -14.37
CA ASN A 224 -17.03 6.72 -14.03
C ASN A 224 -17.11 6.55 -12.50
N THR A 225 -18.29 6.17 -12.02
CA THR A 225 -18.63 6.05 -10.60
C THR A 225 -18.32 4.67 -10.02
N LEU A 226 -18.03 3.66 -10.87
CA LEU A 226 -17.69 2.30 -10.45
C LEU A 226 -16.42 2.30 -9.60
N ARG A 227 -16.56 1.91 -8.34
CA ARG A 227 -15.45 1.87 -7.36
C ARG A 227 -15.60 0.86 -6.23
N PHE A 228 -16.76 0.23 -6.08
CA PHE A 228 -17.00 -0.81 -5.09
C PHE A 228 -17.12 -2.17 -5.79
N LEU A 229 -16.20 -3.08 -5.50
CA LEU A 229 -16.10 -4.35 -6.19
C LEU A 229 -16.51 -5.48 -5.25
N PHE A 230 -17.33 -6.41 -5.72
CA PHE A 230 -17.77 -7.58 -4.97
C PHE A 230 -17.18 -8.85 -5.57
N SER A 231 -16.71 -9.76 -4.73
CA SER A 231 -16.17 -11.05 -5.16
C SER A 231 -16.38 -12.13 -4.10
N LYS A 232 -16.43 -13.40 -4.51
CA LYS A 232 -16.45 -14.54 -3.59
C LYS A 232 -15.06 -15.00 -3.13
N TRP A 233 -14.05 -14.76 -3.97
CA TRP A 233 -12.67 -15.23 -3.78
C TRP A 233 -11.67 -14.16 -4.19
N THR A 234 -10.39 -14.40 -3.92
CA THR A 234 -9.32 -13.66 -4.59
C THR A 234 -9.54 -13.72 -6.10
N LEU A 235 -9.67 -12.54 -6.71
CA LEU A 235 -9.83 -12.40 -8.15
C LEU A 235 -8.68 -13.15 -8.84
N LYS A 236 -9.02 -13.93 -9.90
CA LYS A 236 -8.14 -14.90 -10.56
C LYS A 236 -6.78 -14.30 -11.00
N GLU A 237 -5.85 -15.14 -11.43
CA GLU A 237 -4.61 -14.71 -12.09
C GLU A 237 -4.91 -13.65 -13.16
N GLY A 238 -4.20 -12.52 -13.11
CA GLY A 238 -4.42 -11.36 -13.99
C GLY A 238 -5.04 -10.14 -13.30
N TRP A 239 -5.81 -10.31 -12.22
CA TRP A 239 -6.36 -9.16 -11.51
C TRP A 239 -5.34 -8.52 -10.55
N ASP A 240 -4.86 -7.34 -10.94
CA ASP A 240 -3.94 -6.51 -10.17
C ASP A 240 -4.40 -5.05 -10.29
N ASN A 241 -5.09 -4.53 -9.27
CA ASN A 241 -5.39 -3.11 -9.20
C ASN A 241 -4.64 -2.44 -8.03
N PRO A 242 -3.71 -1.51 -8.30
CA PRO A 242 -2.92 -0.85 -7.26
C PRO A 242 -3.69 0.16 -6.42
N ASN A 243 -4.92 0.50 -6.80
CA ASN A 243 -5.72 1.54 -6.14
C ASN A 243 -6.81 0.98 -5.22
N VAL A 244 -6.66 -0.26 -4.74
CA VAL A 244 -7.54 -0.83 -3.73
C VAL A 244 -7.08 -0.33 -2.36
N PHE A 245 -7.89 0.52 -1.73
CA PHE A 245 -7.57 1.12 -0.43
C PHE A 245 -8.39 0.55 0.72
N THR A 246 -9.47 -0.15 0.42
CA THR A 246 -10.31 -0.80 1.42
C THR A 246 -10.64 -2.22 0.98
N ILE A 247 -10.35 -3.19 1.83
CA ILE A 247 -10.81 -4.57 1.68
C ILE A 247 -11.69 -4.86 2.88
N ALA A 248 -12.93 -5.26 2.62
CA ALA A 248 -13.91 -5.63 3.63
C ALA A 248 -14.33 -7.09 3.44
N LYS A 249 -14.02 -7.92 4.43
CA LYS A 249 -14.33 -9.34 4.40
C LYS A 249 -15.63 -9.60 5.16
N LEU A 250 -16.74 -9.76 4.44
CA LEU A 250 -18.08 -9.98 5.02
C LEU A 250 -18.38 -11.46 5.33
N ARG A 251 -17.40 -12.35 5.08
CA ARG A 251 -17.44 -13.80 5.35
C ARG A 251 -16.40 -14.20 6.40
N SER A 252 -16.74 -15.14 7.26
CA SER A 252 -15.85 -15.65 8.31
C SER A 252 -14.89 -16.76 7.84
N SER A 253 -15.09 -17.30 6.62
CA SER A 253 -14.36 -18.47 6.11
C SER A 253 -13.30 -18.11 5.06
N GLY A 254 -12.14 -18.78 5.12
CA GLY A 254 -11.04 -18.68 4.15
C GLY A 254 -9.75 -19.27 4.71
N SER A 255 -8.94 -19.96 3.89
CA SER A 255 -7.65 -20.51 4.31
C SER A 255 -6.64 -19.41 4.60
N GLU A 256 -5.72 -19.62 5.56
CA GLU A 256 -4.72 -18.61 5.93
C GLU A 256 -3.84 -18.18 4.74
N ASN A 257 -3.49 -19.12 3.86
CA ASN A 257 -2.76 -18.83 2.62
C ASN A 257 -3.53 -17.95 1.63
N SER A 258 -4.87 -18.04 1.58
CA SER A 258 -5.70 -17.13 0.78
C SER A 258 -5.57 -15.71 1.32
N LYS A 259 -5.66 -15.53 2.64
CA LYS A 259 -5.70 -14.23 3.32
C LYS A 259 -4.49 -13.34 3.00
N LEU A 260 -3.28 -13.92 2.98
CA LEU A 260 -2.07 -13.17 2.63
C LEU A 260 -2.08 -12.67 1.18
N GLN A 261 -2.59 -13.50 0.27
CA GLN A 261 -2.67 -13.15 -1.15
C GLN A 261 -3.72 -12.07 -1.40
N GLU A 262 -4.82 -12.01 -0.64
CA GLU A 262 -5.84 -10.96 -0.74
C GLU A 262 -5.26 -9.61 -0.27
N VAL A 263 -4.57 -9.59 0.88
CA VAL A 263 -3.89 -8.40 1.40
C VAL A 263 -2.76 -7.96 0.47
N GLY A 264 -1.95 -8.89 -0.04
CA GLY A 264 -0.83 -8.60 -0.93
C GLY A 264 -1.24 -7.87 -2.22
N ARG A 265 -2.47 -8.07 -2.71
CA ARG A 265 -3.00 -7.35 -3.88
C ARG A 265 -3.32 -5.89 -3.57
N GLY A 266 -3.73 -5.57 -2.33
CA GLY A 266 -4.03 -4.20 -1.87
C GLY A 266 -2.80 -3.43 -1.34
N LEU A 267 -1.63 -4.06 -1.21
CA LEU A 267 -0.41 -3.41 -0.71
C LEU A 267 0.44 -2.74 -1.80
N ARG A 268 -0.02 -2.75 -3.05
CA ARG A 268 0.69 -2.15 -4.18
C ARG A 268 0.65 -0.63 -4.09
N LEU A 269 1.71 0.03 -4.56
CA LEU A 269 1.74 1.49 -4.65
C LEU A 269 0.71 1.97 -5.68
N PRO A 270 -0.18 2.91 -5.31
CA PRO A 270 -1.26 3.38 -6.16
C PRO A 270 -0.72 4.21 -7.32
N VAL A 271 -1.58 4.38 -8.32
CA VAL A 271 -1.34 5.24 -9.48
C VAL A 271 -2.30 6.44 -9.50
N ASP A 272 -1.82 7.57 -10.00
CA ASP A 272 -2.63 8.76 -10.25
C ASP A 272 -3.51 8.63 -11.50
N GLU A 273 -4.33 9.65 -11.76
CA GLU A 273 -5.21 9.75 -12.93
C GLU A 273 -4.47 9.72 -14.28
N ASN A 274 -3.15 9.93 -14.29
CA ASN A 274 -2.30 9.83 -15.49
C ASN A 274 -1.60 8.46 -15.60
N GLY A 275 -1.78 7.57 -14.62
CA GLY A 275 -1.15 6.25 -14.57
C GLY A 275 0.26 6.25 -13.96
N ASN A 276 0.72 7.34 -13.35
CA ASN A 276 2.02 7.38 -12.68
C ASN A 276 1.92 6.76 -11.29
N ARG A 277 2.87 5.87 -10.95
CA ARG A 277 2.98 5.32 -9.59
C ARG A 277 3.43 6.37 -8.60
N ILE A 278 2.78 6.42 -7.45
CA ILE A 278 3.10 7.36 -6.38
C ILE A 278 3.92 6.64 -5.31
N SER A 279 5.21 6.99 -5.23
CA SER A 279 6.18 6.39 -4.29
C SER A 279 6.68 7.36 -3.22
N ASN A 280 6.35 8.64 -3.33
CA ASN A 280 6.84 9.72 -2.47
C ASN A 280 5.93 10.01 -1.25
N GLU A 281 4.91 9.17 -1.03
CA GLU A 281 3.91 9.29 0.05
C GLU A 281 3.63 7.92 0.68
N GLU A 282 3.23 7.91 1.95
CA GLU A 282 2.76 6.70 2.62
C GLU A 282 1.26 6.50 2.38
N PHE A 283 0.90 5.31 1.90
CA PHE A 283 -0.48 4.88 1.73
C PHE A 283 -0.83 3.75 2.71
N GLN A 284 -2.11 3.66 3.07
CA GLN A 284 -2.59 2.63 3.98
C GLN A 284 -3.78 1.91 3.35
N LEU A 285 -3.71 0.58 3.37
CA LEU A 285 -4.84 -0.30 3.07
C LEU A 285 -5.68 -0.48 4.34
N ASN A 286 -6.97 -0.19 4.29
CA ASN A 286 -7.91 -0.59 5.32
C ASN A 286 -8.30 -2.05 5.10
N TYR A 287 -8.06 -2.88 6.11
CA TYR A 287 -8.46 -4.28 6.10
C TYR A 287 -9.49 -4.49 7.21
N ILE A 288 -10.75 -4.64 6.82
CA ILE A 288 -11.91 -4.72 7.70
C ILE A 288 -12.37 -6.17 7.76
N VAL A 289 -12.33 -6.73 8.97
CA VAL A 289 -12.65 -8.13 9.24
C VAL A 289 -13.60 -8.28 10.41
N ASP A 290 -14.14 -9.48 10.58
CA ASP A 290 -14.94 -9.81 11.76
C ASP A 290 -14.08 -10.03 13.02
N PHE A 291 -14.73 -10.17 14.17
CA PHE A 291 -14.03 -10.40 15.45
C PHE A 291 -13.31 -11.75 15.52
N THR A 292 -13.71 -12.76 14.73
CA THR A 292 -13.02 -14.06 14.74
C THR A 292 -11.61 -13.95 14.16
N GLU A 293 -11.40 -12.93 13.32
CA GLU A 293 -10.11 -12.56 12.75
C GLU A 293 -9.46 -11.39 13.50
N ALA A 294 -9.84 -11.12 14.77
CA ALA A 294 -9.22 -10.05 15.55
C ALA A 294 -7.70 -10.19 15.67
N ASP A 295 -7.18 -11.42 15.79
CA ASP A 295 -5.75 -11.71 15.87
C ASP A 295 -5.06 -11.72 14.50
N PHE A 296 -5.79 -11.59 13.39
CA PHE A 296 -5.23 -11.69 12.05
C PHE A 296 -4.11 -10.68 11.80
N ALA A 297 -4.25 -9.44 12.27
CA ALA A 297 -3.19 -8.45 12.14
C ALA A 297 -1.91 -8.88 12.87
N GLN A 298 -2.03 -9.47 14.05
CA GLN A 298 -0.89 -9.95 14.83
C GLN A 298 -0.23 -11.14 14.13
N ARG A 299 -1.03 -12.10 13.64
CA ARG A 299 -0.53 -13.25 12.87
C ARG A 299 0.10 -12.85 11.54
N LEU A 300 -0.44 -11.85 10.85
CA LEU A 300 0.13 -11.32 9.61
C LEU A 300 1.50 -10.70 9.88
N ILE A 301 1.65 -9.95 10.98
CA ILE A 301 2.95 -9.41 11.41
C ILE A 301 3.91 -10.56 11.73
N GLU A 302 3.47 -11.56 12.50
CA GLU A 302 4.27 -12.74 12.86
C GLU A 302 4.71 -13.53 11.63
N GLN A 303 3.83 -13.74 10.66
CA GLN A 303 4.13 -14.48 9.44
C GLN A 303 5.07 -13.70 8.52
N ILE A 304 4.82 -12.41 8.25
CA ILE A 304 5.73 -11.62 7.41
C ILE A 304 7.12 -11.50 8.05
N ASN A 305 7.18 -11.37 9.38
CA ASN A 305 8.44 -11.33 10.10
C ASN A 305 9.10 -12.71 10.24
N GLY A 306 8.33 -13.80 10.24
CA GLY A 306 8.79 -15.18 10.34
C GLY A 306 9.26 -15.76 9.01
N GLU A 307 8.71 -15.31 7.88
CA GLU A 307 9.13 -15.72 6.53
C GLU A 307 10.45 -15.05 6.07
N LEU A 308 10.98 -14.09 6.83
CA LEU A 308 12.30 -13.51 6.58
C LEU A 308 13.38 -14.39 7.24
N PRO A 309 14.22 -15.11 6.45
CA PRO A 309 15.21 -16.05 7.00
C PRO A 309 16.28 -15.40 7.88
N GLN A 310 16.37 -14.06 7.85
CA GLN A 310 17.40 -13.24 8.51
C GLN A 310 16.88 -12.44 9.71
N ALA A 311 15.60 -12.54 10.07
CA ALA A 311 14.97 -11.70 11.10
C ALA A 311 14.96 -12.30 12.52
N SER A 312 15.49 -13.52 12.69
CA SER A 312 15.60 -14.21 13.98
C SER A 312 17.03 -14.22 14.54
N SER A 313 18.08 -14.24 13.69
CA SER A 313 19.49 -14.24 14.12
C SER A 313 20.34 -13.22 13.35
N LEU A 314 21.24 -12.53 14.06
CA LEU A 314 22.15 -11.54 13.47
C LEU A 314 23.46 -12.19 13.01
N THR A 315 23.77 -12.11 11.71
CA THR A 315 25.07 -12.55 11.18
C THR A 315 26.19 -11.59 11.60
N LYS A 316 27.44 -12.07 11.65
CA LYS A 316 28.60 -11.19 11.98
C LYS A 316 28.76 -10.07 10.95
N GLU A 317 28.49 -10.38 9.68
CA GLU A 317 28.52 -9.43 8.57
C GLU A 317 27.50 -8.32 8.78
N ARG A 318 26.26 -8.66 9.17
CA ARG A 318 25.21 -7.66 9.41
C ARG A 318 25.52 -6.74 10.58
N ILE A 319 26.08 -7.30 11.67
CA ILE A 319 26.55 -6.50 12.80
C ILE A 319 27.68 -5.56 12.35
N GLY A 320 28.60 -6.02 11.49
CA GLY A 320 29.67 -5.18 10.96
C GLY A 320 29.20 -4.05 10.04
N GLU A 321 28.22 -4.33 9.17
CA GLU A 321 27.58 -3.30 8.32
C GLU A 321 26.92 -2.21 9.15
N VAL A 322 26.15 -2.59 10.17
CA VAL A 322 25.43 -1.64 11.03
C VAL A 322 26.39 -0.88 11.94
N ALA A 323 27.40 -1.54 12.51
CA ALA A 323 28.42 -0.91 13.32
C ALA A 323 29.16 0.20 12.55
N THR A 324 29.49 -0.06 11.28
CA THR A 324 30.12 0.93 10.39
C THR A 324 29.23 2.16 10.19
N LYS A 325 27.92 1.97 10.02
CA LYS A 325 26.95 3.08 9.89
C LYS A 325 26.79 3.90 11.17
N LEU A 326 26.88 3.24 12.32
CA LEU A 326 26.78 3.87 13.64
C LEU A 326 28.11 4.46 14.13
N GLY A 327 29.20 4.34 13.36
CA GLY A 327 30.51 4.85 13.73
C GLY A 327 31.17 4.11 14.89
N MET A 328 30.85 2.83 15.08
CA MET A 328 31.34 1.97 16.16
C MET A 328 31.93 0.67 15.62
N THR A 329 32.69 -0.04 16.44
CA THR A 329 33.23 -1.36 16.05
C THR A 329 32.18 -2.46 16.21
N SER A 330 32.31 -3.53 15.42
CA SER A 330 31.39 -4.69 15.48
C SER A 330 31.33 -5.31 16.88
N GLU A 331 32.44 -5.29 17.62
CA GLU A 331 32.58 -5.83 18.97
C GLU A 331 31.86 -4.96 20.00
N GLU A 332 31.95 -3.63 19.86
CA GLU A 332 31.23 -2.68 20.71
C GLU A 332 29.72 -2.79 20.52
N LEU A 333 29.26 -2.85 19.26
CA LEU A 333 27.84 -2.99 18.96
C LEU A 333 27.29 -4.32 19.47
N PHE A 334 28.01 -5.43 19.26
CA PHE A 334 27.58 -6.73 19.78
C PHE A 334 27.48 -6.75 21.31
N ARG A 335 28.47 -6.18 22.00
CA ARG A 335 28.46 -6.07 23.47
C ARG A 335 27.27 -5.24 23.96
N ASP A 336 26.96 -4.13 23.29
CA ASP A 336 25.85 -3.25 23.65
C ASP A 336 24.49 -3.96 23.50
N LEU A 337 24.28 -4.64 22.36
CA LEU A 337 23.07 -5.44 22.11
C LEU A 337 22.88 -6.57 23.14
N TYR A 338 23.96 -7.27 23.50
CA TYR A 338 23.92 -8.34 24.48
C TYR A 338 23.66 -7.81 25.90
N THR A 339 24.31 -6.70 26.29
CA THR A 339 24.14 -6.08 27.61
C THR A 339 22.71 -5.59 27.81
N LYS A 340 22.09 -5.04 26.77
CA LYS A 340 20.69 -4.60 26.75
C LYS A 340 19.67 -5.74 26.67
N GLN A 341 20.12 -7.00 26.69
CA GLN A 341 19.28 -8.20 26.58
C GLN A 341 18.50 -8.29 25.25
N TYR A 342 18.90 -7.56 24.21
CA TYR A 342 18.21 -7.58 22.91
C TYR A 342 18.51 -8.84 22.11
N ILE A 343 19.68 -9.42 22.31
CA ILE A 343 20.09 -10.69 21.70
C ILE A 343 20.55 -11.69 22.77
N ASP A 344 20.47 -12.97 22.43
CA ASP A 344 21.11 -14.04 23.22
C ASP A 344 22.56 -14.30 22.77
N TRP A 345 23.20 -15.30 23.38
CA TRP A 345 24.60 -15.67 23.10
C TRP A 345 24.80 -16.24 21.69
N GLU A 346 23.74 -16.75 21.06
CA GLU A 346 23.73 -17.25 19.69
C GLU A 346 23.50 -16.13 18.66
N ARG A 347 23.20 -14.91 19.13
CA ARG A 347 22.79 -13.72 18.37
C ARG A 347 21.34 -13.78 17.87
N ASN A 348 20.49 -14.55 18.52
CA ASN A 348 19.06 -14.52 18.25
C ASN A 348 18.43 -13.30 18.93
N ILE A 349 17.54 -12.60 18.22
CA ILE A 349 16.81 -11.46 18.78
C ILE A 349 15.75 -11.98 19.75
N LYS A 350 15.77 -11.52 21.00
CA LYS A 350 14.76 -11.93 22.00
C LYS A 350 13.40 -11.33 21.67
N ALA A 351 12.36 -12.15 21.70
CA ALA A 351 10.99 -11.75 21.38
C ALA A 351 10.47 -10.61 22.27
N ASP A 352 10.71 -10.71 23.59
CA ASP A 352 10.17 -9.79 24.60
C ASP A 352 10.74 -8.36 24.49
N THR A 353 11.93 -8.21 23.91
CA THR A 353 12.63 -6.92 23.78
C THR A 353 12.73 -6.46 22.32
N ARG A 354 12.06 -7.15 21.40
CA ARG A 354 12.17 -6.92 19.95
C ARG A 354 11.76 -5.51 19.53
N ASP A 355 10.68 -4.98 20.10
CA ASP A 355 10.21 -3.63 19.78
C ASP A 355 11.19 -2.55 20.26
N ALA A 356 11.79 -2.73 21.44
CA ALA A 356 12.79 -1.81 21.97
C ALA A 356 14.08 -1.86 21.15
N PHE A 357 14.52 -3.06 20.75
CA PHE A 357 15.68 -3.28 19.88
C PHE A 357 15.56 -2.51 18.56
N PHE A 358 14.44 -2.65 17.83
CA PHE A 358 14.25 -1.93 16.56
C PHE A 358 13.98 -0.44 16.73
N ALA A 359 13.48 0.00 17.89
CA ALA A 359 13.31 1.41 18.18
C ALA A 359 14.65 2.13 18.43
N GLU A 360 15.62 1.43 19.01
CA GLU A 360 16.95 1.98 19.32
C GLU A 360 17.97 1.76 18.20
N TYR A 361 17.88 0.64 17.47
CA TYR A 361 18.75 0.32 16.33
C TYR A 361 17.94 0.04 15.05
N PRO A 362 17.35 1.08 14.45
CA PRO A 362 16.54 0.95 13.23
C PRO A 362 17.34 0.39 12.04
N GLU A 363 18.67 0.48 12.04
CA GLU A 363 19.56 -0.03 11.00
C GLU A 363 19.54 -1.57 10.89
N PHE A 364 19.15 -2.27 11.96
CA PHE A 364 18.95 -3.72 11.95
C PHE A 364 17.58 -4.13 11.38
N ALA A 365 16.65 -3.21 11.17
CA ALA A 365 15.33 -3.54 10.64
C ALA A 365 15.45 -4.17 9.26
N VAL A 366 15.16 -5.47 9.19
CA VAL A 366 14.91 -6.23 7.96
C VAL A 366 13.53 -6.85 8.14
N GLY A 367 12.54 -6.31 7.42
CA GLY A 367 11.12 -6.65 7.57
C GLY A 367 10.24 -5.42 7.72
N LEU A 368 8.95 -5.61 8.03
CA LEU A 368 8.06 -4.47 8.28
C LEU A 368 8.49 -3.74 9.56
N GLU A 369 8.78 -2.45 9.44
CA GLU A 369 9.02 -1.57 10.58
C GLU A 369 7.87 -1.65 11.61
N SER A 370 8.21 -1.64 12.90
CA SER A 370 7.23 -1.58 13.98
C SER A 370 6.31 -0.36 13.78
N GLY A 371 5.00 -0.58 13.75
CA GLY A 371 3.98 0.46 13.51
C GLY A 371 3.46 0.60 12.07
N LYS A 372 3.93 -0.18 11.09
CA LYS A 372 3.34 -0.21 9.74
C LYS A 372 1.94 -0.85 9.71
N VAL A 373 1.68 -1.82 10.59
CA VAL A 373 0.34 -2.34 10.84
C VAL A 373 -0.24 -1.63 12.06
N LYS A 374 -1.23 -0.78 11.82
CA LYS A 374 -1.97 -0.05 12.87
C LYS A 374 -3.31 -0.73 13.12
N ASP A 375 -3.59 -1.08 14.37
CA ASP A 375 -4.90 -1.56 14.82
C ASP A 375 -5.77 -0.36 15.27
N ARG A 376 -6.76 0.01 14.45
CA ARG A 376 -7.65 1.15 14.73
C ARG A 376 -8.60 0.89 15.90
N ASN A 377 -8.79 -0.38 16.32
CA ASN A 377 -9.56 -0.72 17.52
C ASN A 377 -8.82 -0.32 18.79
N LYS A 378 -7.48 -0.33 18.77
CA LYS A 378 -6.64 0.05 19.92
C LYS A 378 -6.26 1.53 19.89
N VAL A 379 -6.00 2.09 18.71
CA VAL A 379 -5.55 3.48 18.55
C VAL A 379 -6.37 4.18 17.47
N LYS A 380 -7.23 5.12 17.87
CA LYS A 380 -8.00 5.93 16.93
C LYS A 380 -7.08 6.94 16.23
N PRO A 381 -7.11 7.04 14.88
CA PRO A 381 -6.37 8.09 14.18
C PRO A 381 -6.94 9.46 14.56
N LYS A 382 -6.08 10.36 15.00
CA LYS A 382 -6.41 11.77 15.16
C LYS A 382 -5.85 12.52 13.94
N PRO A 383 -6.70 13.09 13.07
CA PRO A 383 -6.21 13.93 11.98
C PRO A 383 -5.52 15.16 12.58
N VAL A 384 -4.40 15.58 11.99
CA VAL A 384 -3.66 16.73 12.47
C VAL A 384 -4.21 17.97 11.78
N LYS A 385 -4.68 18.95 12.56
CA LYS A 385 -5.26 20.18 12.00
C LYS A 385 -4.18 21.22 11.76
N ILE A 386 -4.37 22.01 10.70
CA ILE A 386 -3.55 23.17 10.40
C ILE A 386 -4.18 24.38 11.07
N ARG A 387 -3.42 25.11 11.90
CA ARG A 387 -3.90 26.31 12.57
C ARG A 387 -3.95 27.46 11.56
N LYS A 388 -5.16 27.86 11.15
CA LYS A 388 -5.37 28.90 10.11
C LYS A 388 -4.66 30.23 10.43
N ALA A 389 -4.71 30.70 11.67
CA ALA A 389 -4.06 31.95 12.07
C ALA A 389 -2.53 31.86 11.88
N VAL A 390 -1.93 30.76 12.36
CA VAL A 390 -0.49 30.50 12.25
C VAL A 390 -0.05 30.31 10.80
N TYR A 391 -0.87 29.64 9.97
CA TYR A 391 -0.59 29.49 8.54
C TYR A 391 -0.55 30.85 7.84
N ASN A 392 -1.45 31.78 8.17
CA ASN A 392 -1.49 33.09 7.53
C ASN A 392 -0.20 33.89 7.75
N GLU A 393 0.44 33.75 8.92
CA GLU A 393 1.74 34.37 9.21
C GLU A 393 2.88 33.83 8.32
N ILE A 394 2.83 32.56 7.91
CA ILE A 394 3.85 31.95 7.04
C ILE A 394 3.44 31.86 5.57
N LYS A 395 2.24 32.33 5.22
CA LYS A 395 1.65 32.15 3.89
C LYS A 395 2.56 32.67 2.78
N GLU A 396 3.09 33.88 2.95
CA GLU A 396 3.98 34.50 1.95
C GLU A 396 5.27 33.70 1.76
N LEU A 397 5.88 33.21 2.85
CA LEU A 397 7.05 32.35 2.79
C LEU A 397 6.72 31.02 2.09
N TRP A 398 5.59 30.41 2.45
CA TRP A 398 5.13 29.14 1.90
C TRP A 398 4.86 29.23 0.39
N GLU A 399 4.24 30.32 -0.07
CA GLU A 399 4.05 30.57 -1.50
C GLU A 399 5.38 30.75 -2.22
N ARG A 400 6.30 31.55 -1.65
CA ARG A 400 7.63 31.78 -2.25
C ARG A 400 8.43 30.49 -2.42
N ILE A 401 8.44 29.59 -1.42
CA ILE A 401 9.21 28.34 -1.50
C ILE A 401 8.55 27.28 -2.40
N ASN A 402 7.23 27.35 -2.62
CA ASN A 402 6.51 26.47 -3.55
C ASN A 402 6.51 26.99 -5.00
N GLN A 403 7.14 28.14 -5.24
CA GLN A 403 7.33 28.66 -6.60
C GLN A 403 8.23 27.73 -7.40
N ARG A 404 7.80 27.37 -8.62
CA ARG A 404 8.59 26.52 -9.50
C ARG A 404 9.76 27.27 -10.12
N TYR A 405 10.93 26.65 -10.10
CA TYR A 405 12.13 27.11 -10.80
C TYR A 405 12.58 26.06 -11.81
N LEU A 406 13.14 26.54 -12.92
CA LEU A 406 13.76 25.72 -13.95
C LEU A 406 15.27 25.87 -13.85
N LEU A 407 15.97 24.74 -13.98
CA LEU A 407 17.42 24.68 -14.04
C LEU A 407 17.87 24.85 -15.50
N PHE A 408 18.72 25.83 -15.75
CA PHE A 408 19.35 26.07 -17.05
C PHE A 408 20.85 25.86 -16.95
N TYR A 409 21.42 25.15 -17.90
CA TYR A 409 22.86 24.96 -18.04
C TYR A 409 23.44 25.99 -19.00
N ASP A 410 24.68 26.40 -18.74
CA ASP A 410 25.40 27.31 -19.63
C ASP A 410 25.65 26.66 -20.99
N LYS A 411 25.34 27.37 -22.08
CA LYS A 411 25.52 26.86 -23.46
C LYS A 411 26.97 26.50 -23.79
N GLU A 412 27.93 27.06 -23.06
CA GLU A 412 29.36 26.79 -23.24
C GLU A 412 29.75 25.36 -22.85
N LEU A 413 28.91 24.66 -22.07
CA LEU A 413 29.10 23.24 -21.74
C LEU A 413 29.05 22.33 -22.97
N ASP A 414 28.29 22.71 -24.00
CA ASP A 414 28.13 21.91 -25.22
C ASP A 414 29.30 22.06 -26.19
N ILE A 415 30.11 23.13 -26.05
CA ILE A 415 31.08 23.57 -27.08
C ILE A 415 32.23 22.58 -27.28
N ASN A 416 32.49 21.65 -26.36
CA ASN A 416 33.58 20.66 -26.47
C ASN A 416 33.14 19.23 -26.11
N MET A 417 31.87 18.89 -26.26
CA MET A 417 31.37 17.57 -25.85
C MET A 417 32.03 16.40 -26.58
N GLU A 418 32.47 16.59 -27.84
CA GLU A 418 33.22 15.57 -28.56
C GLU A 418 34.57 15.24 -27.88
N ASP A 419 35.29 16.25 -27.39
CA ASP A 419 36.58 16.06 -26.72
C ASP A 419 36.41 15.47 -25.32
N VAL A 420 35.33 15.82 -24.62
CA VAL A 420 34.96 15.21 -23.35
C VAL A 420 34.71 13.72 -23.53
N ILE A 421 33.90 13.34 -24.52
CA ILE A 421 33.61 11.93 -24.81
C ILE A 421 34.89 11.21 -25.22
N LEU A 422 35.74 11.83 -26.04
CA LEU A 422 37.02 11.26 -26.41
C LEU A 422 37.89 10.95 -25.18
N SER A 423 37.99 11.89 -24.23
CA SER A 423 38.75 11.67 -22.98
C SER A 423 38.19 10.52 -22.13
N ILE A 424 36.87 10.29 -22.18
CA ILE A 424 36.24 9.15 -21.51
C ILE A 424 36.65 7.86 -22.23
N LEU A 425 36.57 7.82 -23.57
CA LEU A 425 36.92 6.64 -24.36
C LEU A 425 38.41 6.25 -24.25
N GLU A 426 39.29 7.22 -24.02
CA GLU A 426 40.74 7.01 -23.83
C GLU A 426 41.11 6.47 -22.44
N ASP A 427 40.17 6.48 -21.49
CA ASP A 427 40.40 5.99 -20.15
C ASP A 427 40.50 4.44 -20.14
N LYS A 428 41.50 3.92 -19.43
CA LYS A 428 41.97 2.53 -19.50
C LYS A 428 40.92 1.49 -19.09
N ASP A 429 39.95 1.90 -18.28
CA ASP A 429 38.95 0.99 -17.69
C ASP A 429 37.59 1.02 -18.40
N VAL A 430 37.47 1.64 -19.59
CA VAL A 430 36.18 1.74 -20.29
C VAL A 430 35.82 0.47 -21.04
N PHE A 431 36.76 -0.11 -21.77
CA PHE A 431 36.52 -1.29 -22.59
C PHE A 431 36.80 -2.56 -21.80
N THR A 432 35.76 -3.10 -21.18
CA THR A 432 35.85 -4.29 -20.31
C THR A 432 35.15 -5.49 -20.93
N ASP A 433 35.68 -6.67 -20.62
CA ASP A 433 35.03 -7.95 -20.92
C ASP A 433 33.87 -8.21 -19.93
N VAL A 434 32.83 -8.89 -20.39
CA VAL A 434 31.77 -9.36 -19.50
C VAL A 434 32.23 -10.67 -18.85
N THR A 435 32.47 -10.65 -17.54
CA THR A 435 32.86 -11.84 -16.78
C THR A 435 31.67 -12.39 -16.00
N MET A 436 31.40 -13.69 -16.15
CA MET A 436 30.43 -14.42 -15.36
C MET A 436 31.19 -15.27 -14.34
N THR A 437 30.99 -14.98 -13.07
CA THR A 437 31.59 -15.72 -11.95
C THR A 437 30.60 -16.74 -11.41
N SER A 438 30.98 -18.01 -11.39
CA SER A 438 30.25 -19.02 -10.63
C SER A 438 30.74 -19.01 -9.18
N SER A 439 29.84 -19.19 -8.21
CA SER A 439 30.18 -19.54 -6.83
C SER A 439 29.53 -20.87 -6.50
N ARG A 440 30.26 -21.76 -5.81
CA ARG A 440 29.75 -23.07 -5.44
C ARG A 440 29.64 -23.16 -3.93
N GLU A 441 28.45 -23.49 -3.46
CA GLU A 441 28.21 -23.83 -2.07
C GLU A 441 28.21 -25.34 -1.91
N ILE A 442 29.13 -25.86 -1.11
CA ILE A 442 29.22 -27.27 -0.79
C ILE A 442 28.75 -27.45 0.65
N VAL A 443 27.68 -28.22 0.82
CA VAL A 443 27.20 -28.62 2.14
C VAL A 443 28.05 -29.81 2.59
N LYS A 444 28.90 -29.59 3.60
CA LYS A 444 29.59 -30.68 4.31
C LYS A 444 28.82 -30.99 5.58
N SER A 445 28.51 -32.27 5.76
CA SER A 445 27.97 -32.83 7.01
C SER A 445 29.05 -33.70 7.64
N ASP A 446 29.39 -33.45 8.89
CA ASP A 446 30.28 -34.32 9.68
C ASP A 446 29.51 -35.35 10.53
N GLY A 447 28.19 -35.43 10.34
CA GLY A 447 27.29 -36.32 11.10
C GLY A 447 26.69 -35.68 12.34
N THR A 448 27.18 -34.51 12.77
CA THR A 448 26.67 -33.76 13.93
C THR A 448 26.26 -32.34 13.58
N GLU A 449 26.95 -31.69 12.65
CA GLU A 449 26.59 -30.37 12.11
C GLU A 449 26.67 -30.35 10.57
N MET A 450 25.82 -29.54 9.94
CA MET A 450 25.93 -29.19 8.52
C MET A 450 26.55 -27.81 8.38
N SER A 451 27.63 -27.70 7.62
CA SER A 451 28.29 -26.44 7.29
C SER A 451 28.27 -26.20 5.78
N ILE A 452 27.98 -24.95 5.39
CA ILE A 452 28.05 -24.51 4.00
C ILE A 452 29.43 -23.87 3.80
N LEU A 453 30.23 -24.46 2.92
CA LEU A 453 31.51 -23.90 2.49
C LEU A 453 31.33 -23.28 1.10
N SER A 454 31.51 -21.96 1.01
CA SER A 454 31.51 -21.22 -0.25
C SER A 454 32.90 -21.29 -0.87
N GLU A 455 33.06 -22.07 -1.95
CA GLU A 455 34.28 -22.05 -2.77
C GLU A 455 34.13 -21.03 -3.91
N SER A 456 35.23 -20.33 -4.23
CA SER A 456 35.32 -19.48 -5.41
C SER A 456 35.21 -20.35 -6.66
N GLY A 457 34.15 -20.19 -7.44
CA GLY A 457 33.98 -20.94 -8.69
C GLY A 457 34.76 -20.34 -9.85
N VAL A 458 34.46 -20.82 -11.05
CA VAL A 458 35.20 -20.47 -12.28
C VAL A 458 34.67 -19.15 -12.86
N GLN A 459 35.58 -18.32 -13.38
CA GLN A 459 35.24 -17.13 -14.17
C GLN A 459 35.20 -17.48 -15.65
N TYR A 460 34.11 -17.12 -16.33
CA TYR A 460 33.96 -17.23 -17.78
C TYR A 460 33.87 -15.84 -18.40
N ILE A 461 34.65 -15.57 -19.45
CA ILE A 461 34.46 -14.39 -20.28
C ILE A 461 33.35 -14.69 -21.28
N ILE A 462 32.26 -13.93 -21.23
CA ILE A 462 31.12 -14.04 -22.15
C ILE A 462 31.19 -12.86 -23.12
N SER A 463 31.44 -13.13 -24.39
CA SER A 463 31.34 -12.09 -25.42
C SER A 463 29.92 -12.08 -25.99
N ARG A 464 29.14 -11.04 -25.66
CA ARG A 464 27.83 -10.75 -26.28
C ARG A 464 27.85 -9.33 -26.84
N PRO A 465 28.44 -9.14 -28.04
CA PRO A 465 28.47 -7.83 -28.66
C PRO A 465 27.07 -7.40 -29.07
N ILE A 466 26.71 -6.15 -28.81
CA ILE A 466 25.48 -5.53 -29.27
C ILE A 466 25.72 -4.75 -30.56
N PRO A 467 24.74 -4.65 -31.47
CA PRO A 467 24.85 -3.86 -32.68
C PRO A 467 25.23 -2.40 -32.38
N TYR A 468 26.12 -1.81 -33.18
CA TYR A 468 26.66 -0.46 -32.95
C TYR A 468 25.57 0.61 -32.78
N ASN A 469 24.49 0.54 -33.55
CA ASN A 469 23.36 1.46 -33.43
C ASN A 469 22.61 1.31 -32.09
N GLN A 470 22.50 0.10 -31.55
CA GLN A 470 21.91 -0.13 -30.23
C GLN A 470 22.85 0.33 -29.12
N PHE A 471 24.15 0.08 -29.27
CA PHE A 471 25.18 0.58 -28.34
C PHE A 471 25.13 2.11 -28.20
N LEU A 472 25.09 2.84 -29.32
CA LEU A 472 24.96 4.30 -29.29
C LEU A 472 23.64 4.77 -28.69
N LYS A 473 22.53 4.11 -29.01
CA LYS A 473 21.20 4.44 -28.44
C LYS A 473 21.18 4.25 -26.92
N ARG A 474 21.78 3.17 -26.42
CA ARG A 474 21.87 2.88 -24.98
C ARG A 474 22.62 3.98 -24.25
N ILE A 475 23.74 4.44 -24.81
CA ILE A 475 24.54 5.53 -24.24
C ILE A 475 23.78 6.86 -24.33
N MET A 476 23.14 7.15 -25.47
CA MET A 476 22.30 8.35 -25.64
C MET A 476 21.18 8.40 -24.59
N GLU A 477 20.46 7.30 -24.36
CA GLU A 477 19.41 7.23 -23.34
C GLU A 477 19.93 7.46 -21.91
N GLY A 478 21.16 7.03 -21.61
CA GLY A 478 21.79 7.22 -20.31
C GLY A 478 22.46 8.59 -20.09
N THR A 479 22.78 9.31 -21.17
CA THR A 479 23.57 10.56 -21.11
C THR A 479 22.85 11.79 -21.67
N ASN A 480 21.80 11.59 -22.46
CA ASN A 480 21.09 12.59 -23.27
C ASN A 480 21.95 13.33 -24.32
N ILE A 481 23.14 12.83 -24.64
CA ILE A 481 23.99 13.40 -25.68
C ILE A 481 23.56 12.87 -27.06
N PRO A 482 23.51 13.71 -28.11
CA PRO A 482 23.18 13.26 -29.46
C PRO A 482 24.07 12.13 -29.97
N ILE A 483 23.45 11.15 -30.65
CA ILE A 483 24.12 10.00 -31.28
C ILE A 483 25.27 10.45 -32.21
N LEU A 484 25.06 11.54 -32.96
CA LEU A 484 26.05 12.07 -33.89
C LEU A 484 27.34 12.50 -33.20
N THR A 485 27.23 13.21 -32.07
CA THR A 485 28.38 13.67 -31.27
C THR A 485 29.19 12.49 -30.74
N PHE A 486 28.50 11.45 -30.22
CA PHE A 486 29.16 10.22 -29.80
C PHE A 486 29.83 9.48 -30.96
N HIS A 487 29.16 9.39 -32.12
CA HIS A 487 29.71 8.76 -33.30
C HIS A 487 30.98 9.47 -33.81
N GLN A 488 30.99 10.81 -33.80
CA GLN A 488 32.15 11.62 -34.15
C GLN A 488 33.31 11.35 -33.20
N ALA A 489 33.07 11.33 -31.89
CA ALA A 489 34.09 11.04 -30.89
C ALA A 489 34.66 9.61 -31.02
N ILE A 490 33.81 8.60 -31.24
CA ILE A 490 34.26 7.21 -31.51
C ILE A 490 35.08 7.13 -32.80
N SER A 491 34.68 7.88 -33.84
CA SER A 491 35.40 7.92 -35.11
C SER A 491 36.77 8.57 -34.96
N LYS A 492 36.89 9.59 -34.10
CA LYS A 492 38.17 10.24 -33.74
C LYS A 492 39.05 9.27 -32.94
N TYR A 493 38.52 8.66 -31.89
CA TYR A 493 39.20 7.61 -31.11
C TYR A 493 39.74 6.48 -31.98
N SER A 494 38.93 5.98 -32.92
CA SER A 494 39.30 4.87 -33.82
C SER A 494 40.46 5.21 -34.76
N LYS A 495 40.62 6.50 -35.13
CA LYS A 495 41.74 6.97 -35.95
C LYS A 495 43.04 7.02 -35.14
N ASP A 496 42.96 7.47 -33.89
CA ASP A 496 44.14 7.76 -33.06
C ASP A 496 44.62 6.51 -32.28
N ASN A 497 43.70 5.66 -31.85
CA ASN A 497 43.96 4.52 -30.95
C ASN A 497 43.66 3.15 -31.60
N GLY A 498 43.13 3.15 -32.82
CA GLY A 498 42.76 1.95 -33.57
C GLY A 498 41.31 1.50 -33.34
N LYS A 499 40.84 0.57 -34.19
CA LYS A 499 39.44 0.13 -34.19
C LYS A 499 39.06 -0.55 -32.87
N ILE A 500 37.93 -0.14 -32.30
CA ILE A 500 37.31 -0.82 -31.16
C ILE A 500 36.93 -2.25 -31.59
N LYS A 501 37.38 -3.25 -30.83
CA LYS A 501 37.02 -4.65 -31.09
C LYS A 501 35.51 -4.83 -30.88
N PRO A 502 34.82 -5.62 -31.72
CA PRO A 502 33.38 -5.84 -31.59
C PRO A 502 32.96 -6.31 -30.19
N GLU A 503 33.79 -7.12 -29.54
CA GLU A 503 33.58 -7.70 -28.21
C GLU A 503 33.40 -6.66 -27.10
N TYR A 504 33.99 -5.47 -27.26
CA TYR A 504 33.87 -4.37 -26.31
C TYR A 504 32.61 -3.52 -26.52
N SER A 505 31.88 -3.70 -27.62
CA SER A 505 30.55 -3.09 -27.80
C SER A 505 29.51 -3.92 -27.05
N ASN A 506 29.47 -3.82 -25.72
CA ASN A 506 28.60 -4.59 -24.84
C ASN A 506 27.92 -3.71 -23.78
N GLU A 507 26.97 -4.27 -23.01
CA GLU A 507 26.21 -3.52 -21.98
C GLU A 507 27.08 -3.00 -20.83
N ASN A 508 28.16 -3.70 -20.46
CA ASN A 508 29.06 -3.26 -19.41
C ASN A 508 29.81 -1.99 -19.84
N THR A 509 30.43 -2.02 -21.03
CA THR A 509 31.10 -0.84 -21.61
C THR A 509 30.14 0.35 -21.72
N ALA A 510 28.92 0.15 -22.20
CA ALA A 510 27.92 1.21 -22.27
C ALA A 510 27.62 1.81 -20.89
N SER A 511 27.45 0.95 -19.88
CA SER A 511 27.19 1.38 -18.50
C SER A 511 28.37 2.15 -17.89
N ILE A 512 29.60 1.72 -18.14
CA ILE A 512 30.82 2.42 -17.69
C ILE A 512 30.94 3.80 -18.35
N ILE A 513 30.70 3.90 -19.67
CA ILE A 513 30.70 5.19 -20.38
C ILE A 513 29.66 6.14 -19.75
N ILE A 514 28.45 5.64 -19.50
CA ILE A 514 27.40 6.42 -18.85
C ILE A 514 27.87 6.88 -17.47
N GLN A 515 28.43 5.99 -16.65
CA GLN A 515 28.94 6.32 -15.32
C GLN A 515 30.04 7.39 -15.38
N LYS A 516 31.07 7.21 -16.20
CA LYS A 516 32.16 8.18 -16.34
C LYS A 516 31.67 9.53 -16.86
N PHE A 517 30.69 9.53 -17.75
CA PHE A 517 30.04 10.77 -18.17
C PHE A 517 29.30 11.44 -17.01
N GLN A 518 28.56 10.70 -16.18
CA GLN A 518 27.90 11.27 -15.00
C GLN A 518 28.91 11.84 -14.00
N GLU A 519 30.05 11.18 -13.79
CA GLU A 519 31.13 11.69 -12.94
C GLU A 519 31.74 12.99 -13.50
N TRP A 520 32.00 13.03 -14.81
CA TRP A 520 32.44 14.25 -15.49
C TRP A 520 31.39 15.37 -15.35
N LYS A 521 30.12 15.04 -15.57
CA LYS A 521 28.98 15.94 -15.46
C LYS A 521 28.94 16.57 -14.07
N ASN A 522 29.02 15.76 -13.01
CA ASN A 522 29.00 16.25 -11.64
C ASN A 522 30.17 17.17 -11.31
N LYS A 523 31.37 16.91 -11.84
CA LYS A 523 32.57 17.76 -11.64
C LYS A 523 32.51 19.08 -12.40
N ASN A 524 31.92 19.08 -13.61
CA ASN A 524 32.00 20.23 -14.52
C ASN A 524 30.73 21.09 -14.55
N LEU A 525 29.59 20.60 -14.06
CA LEU A 525 28.36 21.38 -13.95
C LEU A 525 28.38 22.35 -12.78
N GLN A 526 29.21 22.13 -11.75
CA GLN A 526 29.21 22.98 -10.57
C GLN A 526 29.54 24.44 -10.93
N GLY A 527 28.61 25.36 -10.63
CA GLY A 527 28.75 26.78 -10.94
C GLY A 527 28.44 27.18 -12.39
N ARG A 528 28.06 26.24 -13.27
CA ARG A 528 27.69 26.46 -14.68
C ARG A 528 26.21 26.24 -14.96
N PHE A 529 25.38 26.61 -13.99
CA PHE A 529 23.93 26.56 -14.11
C PHE A 529 23.33 27.75 -13.40
N HIS A 530 22.12 28.13 -13.83
CA HIS A 530 21.32 29.11 -13.14
C HIS A 530 19.87 28.65 -13.03
N TYR A 531 19.20 29.10 -11.98
CA TYR A 531 17.76 28.90 -11.84
C TYR A 531 17.01 30.06 -12.47
N LYS A 532 15.91 29.77 -13.14
CA LYS A 532 14.97 30.79 -13.63
C LYS A 532 13.58 30.49 -13.07
N LYS A 533 12.95 31.52 -12.50
CA LYS A 533 11.57 31.43 -12.00
C LYS A 533 10.63 31.08 -13.15
N SER A 534 9.80 30.06 -12.96
CA SER A 534 8.73 29.73 -13.89
C SER A 534 7.59 30.75 -13.79
N SER A 535 6.96 31.07 -14.92
CA SER A 535 5.75 31.91 -14.97
C SER A 535 4.48 31.15 -14.60
N THR A 536 4.56 29.84 -14.35
CA THR A 536 3.39 29.04 -13.93
C THR A 536 2.93 29.46 -12.54
N PRO A 537 1.62 29.71 -12.33
CA PRO A 537 1.08 29.99 -11.02
C PRO A 537 1.23 28.79 -10.08
N ILE A 538 1.31 29.08 -8.78
CA ILE A 538 1.31 28.06 -7.73
C ILE A 538 -0.10 27.46 -7.68
N ARG A 539 -0.21 26.14 -7.85
CA ARG A 539 -1.46 25.39 -7.71
C ARG A 539 -1.67 24.98 -6.24
N ALA A 540 -2.57 24.05 -5.97
CA ALA A 540 -2.71 23.47 -4.64
C ALA A 540 -1.38 22.87 -4.13
N THR A 541 -1.12 23.09 -2.84
CA THR A 541 0.07 22.59 -2.14
C THR A 541 -0.31 21.61 -1.04
N ALA A 542 0.69 21.08 -0.32
CA ALA A 542 0.46 20.24 0.84
C ALA A 542 -0.29 20.96 1.98
N LEU A 543 -0.22 22.30 2.04
CA LEU A 543 -0.81 23.11 3.12
C LEU A 543 -1.91 24.06 2.64
N SER A 544 -2.06 24.28 1.32
CA SER A 544 -3.05 25.20 0.75
C SER A 544 -3.85 24.59 -0.38
N TYR A 545 -5.07 25.10 -0.56
CA TYR A 545 -5.89 24.90 -1.75
C TYR A 545 -5.38 25.78 -2.91
N GLU A 546 -5.98 25.64 -4.09
CA GLU A 546 -5.58 26.38 -5.30
C GLU A 546 -5.82 27.90 -5.19
N ASP A 547 -6.78 28.32 -4.37
CA ASP A 547 -7.04 29.73 -4.02
C ASP A 547 -6.03 30.33 -3.02
N GLY A 548 -5.06 29.53 -2.55
CA GLY A 548 -4.08 29.92 -1.53
C GLY A 548 -4.63 29.98 -0.10
N SER A 549 -5.85 29.47 0.15
CA SER A 549 -6.38 29.29 1.51
C SER A 549 -5.78 28.04 2.18
N PRO A 550 -5.57 28.03 3.50
CA PRO A 550 -5.03 26.86 4.18
C PRO A 550 -5.99 25.68 4.15
N ARG A 551 -5.44 24.47 3.98
CA ARG A 551 -6.15 23.22 4.23
C ARG A 551 -6.53 23.12 5.71
N LYS A 552 -7.66 22.47 6.01
CA LYS A 552 -8.12 22.28 7.39
C LYS A 552 -7.26 21.30 8.17
N GLU A 553 -6.74 20.29 7.47
CA GLU A 553 -6.07 19.14 8.05
C GLU A 553 -5.00 18.58 7.10
N ILE A 554 -4.03 17.89 7.69
CA ILE A 554 -2.93 17.25 7.00
C ILE A 554 -2.75 15.81 7.51
N THR A 555 -2.43 14.90 6.59
CA THR A 555 -2.14 13.52 6.92
C THR A 555 -0.90 13.43 7.81
N GLN A 556 -1.01 12.75 8.95
CA GLN A 556 0.08 12.56 9.91
C GLN A 556 1.39 12.10 9.24
N GLY A 557 1.34 11.10 8.35
CA GLY A 557 2.54 10.56 7.69
C GLY A 557 3.33 11.58 6.83
N ARG A 558 2.71 12.69 6.41
CA ARG A 558 3.42 13.77 5.72
C ARG A 558 4.27 14.61 6.67
N ILE A 559 3.96 14.62 7.95
CA ILE A 559 4.65 15.43 8.98
C ILE A 559 5.29 14.58 10.08
N GLY A 560 5.06 13.28 10.15
CA GLY A 560 5.75 12.44 11.10
C GLY A 560 5.06 11.11 11.31
N THR A 561 5.86 10.09 11.56
CA THR A 561 5.38 8.72 11.80
C THR A 561 4.86 8.52 13.22
N LYS A 562 5.39 9.28 14.20
CA LYS A 562 5.05 9.20 15.62
C LYS A 562 4.19 10.41 16.04
N LEU A 563 3.33 10.20 17.03
CA LEU A 563 2.48 11.24 17.61
C LEU A 563 2.59 11.18 19.13
N VAL A 564 2.70 12.35 19.78
CA VAL A 564 2.70 12.47 21.25
C VAL A 564 1.54 13.37 21.66
N GLU A 565 0.83 12.96 22.72
CA GLU A 565 -0.22 13.78 23.31
C GLU A 565 0.37 15.00 24.01
N GLY A 566 -0.27 16.15 23.80
CA GLY A 566 0.12 17.44 24.33
C GLY A 566 -0.39 18.56 23.42
N THR A 567 -0.43 19.77 23.95
CA THR A 567 -0.79 20.97 23.18
C THR A 567 0.49 21.68 22.74
N PRO A 568 0.77 21.77 21.42
CA PRO A 568 1.89 22.55 20.92
C PRO A 568 1.75 24.04 21.23
N SER A 569 2.88 24.74 21.27
CA SER A 569 2.95 26.20 21.37
C SER A 569 2.01 26.86 20.35
N ASP A 570 1.45 28.01 20.70
CA ASP A 570 0.53 28.74 19.83
C ASP A 570 1.18 29.22 18.53
N LYS A 571 2.51 29.28 18.52
CA LYS A 571 3.35 29.57 17.35
C LYS A 571 3.54 28.39 16.40
N TYR A 572 3.17 27.17 16.82
CA TYR A 572 3.36 25.98 16.01
C TYR A 572 2.22 25.80 14.99
N LEU A 573 2.58 25.48 13.75
CA LEU A 573 1.65 25.40 12.62
C LEU A 573 0.52 24.38 12.81
N TYR A 574 0.78 23.31 13.55
CA TYR A 574 -0.15 22.20 13.72
C TYR A 574 -0.72 22.14 15.15
N ASP A 575 -1.86 21.47 15.32
CA ASP A 575 -2.46 21.26 16.64
C ASP A 575 -1.89 20.07 17.42
N SER A 576 -1.03 19.27 16.79
CA SER A 576 -0.52 18.01 17.33
C SER A 576 1.00 17.85 17.10
N PHE A 577 1.68 17.19 18.04
CA PHE A 577 3.11 16.85 17.91
C PHE A 577 3.32 15.61 17.05
N ALA A 578 3.51 15.79 15.74
CA ALA A 578 3.99 14.74 14.85
C ALA A 578 5.51 14.84 14.63
N TYR A 579 6.23 13.73 14.78
CA TYR A 579 7.70 13.70 14.66
C TYR A 579 8.21 12.33 14.16
N ASP A 580 9.46 12.31 13.73
CA ASP A 580 10.18 11.14 13.24
C ASP A 580 11.35 10.76 14.18
N SER A 581 11.98 11.74 14.85
CA SER A 581 13.13 11.50 15.74
C SER A 581 12.97 12.14 17.13
N PRO A 582 13.65 11.62 18.17
CA PRO A 582 13.64 12.22 19.51
C PRO A 582 14.17 13.66 19.52
N LEU A 583 15.17 13.97 18.70
CA LEU A 583 15.72 15.32 18.56
C LEU A 583 14.66 16.29 18.00
N GLU A 584 13.93 15.85 16.98
CA GLU A 584 12.84 16.64 16.40
C GLU A 584 11.73 16.90 17.43
N LYS A 585 11.32 15.87 18.19
CA LYS A 585 10.36 16.03 19.28
C LYS A 585 10.80 17.11 20.27
N LYS A 586 12.07 17.08 20.69
CA LYS A 586 12.64 18.06 21.61
C LYS A 586 12.59 19.48 21.03
N ASN A 587 12.94 19.64 19.75
CA ASN A 587 12.90 20.93 19.07
C ASN A 587 11.48 21.48 18.98
N ILE A 588 10.49 20.66 18.63
CA ILE A 588 9.09 21.13 18.52
C ILE A 588 8.54 21.54 19.89
N MET A 589 8.95 20.85 20.95
CA MET A 589 8.55 21.15 22.34
C MET A 589 9.31 22.33 22.97
N THR A 590 10.35 22.84 22.30
CA THR A 590 11.09 24.00 22.79
C THR A 590 10.40 25.26 22.31
N ASP A 591 10.03 26.15 23.24
CA ASP A 591 9.49 27.46 22.89
C ASP A 591 10.65 28.45 22.81
N ILE A 592 10.77 29.14 21.67
CA ILE A 592 11.83 30.12 21.40
C ILE A 592 11.14 31.48 21.23
N GLU A 593 11.54 32.46 22.05
CA GLU A 593 10.84 33.75 22.11
C GLU A 593 10.88 34.50 20.77
N GLU A 594 12.02 34.47 20.08
CA GLU A 594 12.26 35.19 18.83
C GLU A 594 11.59 34.56 17.59
N VAL A 595 11.11 33.33 17.71
CA VAL A 595 10.41 32.65 16.60
C VAL A 595 8.96 33.13 16.57
N VAL A 596 8.53 33.65 15.41
CA VAL A 596 7.15 34.10 15.19
C VAL A 596 6.22 32.92 14.89
N VAL A 597 6.62 32.07 13.94
CA VAL A 597 5.95 30.81 13.60
C VAL A 597 6.97 29.77 13.19
N TYR A 598 6.70 28.51 13.54
CA TYR A 598 7.45 27.37 13.05
C TYR A 598 6.54 26.18 12.80
N GLY A 599 7.00 25.27 11.96
CA GLY A 599 6.24 24.09 11.59
C GLY A 599 7.13 23.13 10.82
N LYS A 600 6.82 21.85 10.91
CA LYS A 600 7.49 20.87 10.07
C LYS A 600 7.02 21.01 8.62
N ILE A 601 7.99 21.03 7.71
CA ILE A 601 7.73 21.00 6.27
C ILE A 601 7.19 19.61 5.90
N PRO A 602 6.00 19.51 5.27
CA PRO A 602 5.49 18.22 4.83
C PRO A 602 6.47 17.51 3.88
N ARG A 603 6.66 16.20 4.04
CA ARG A 603 7.48 15.39 3.13
C ARG A 603 7.03 15.58 1.69
N SER A 604 8.00 15.63 0.78
CA SER A 604 7.77 15.73 -0.67
C SER A 604 7.00 16.99 -1.12
N SER A 605 6.90 18.02 -0.27
CA SER A 605 6.20 19.28 -0.61
C SER A 605 7.07 20.28 -1.36
N ILE A 606 8.38 20.24 -1.16
CA ILE A 606 9.35 21.13 -1.81
C ILE A 606 10.36 20.25 -2.55
N ALA A 607 10.55 20.51 -3.84
CA ALA A 607 11.57 19.87 -4.65
C ALA A 607 12.64 20.92 -5.02
N ILE A 608 13.88 20.64 -4.65
CA ILE A 608 15.02 21.48 -5.03
C ILE A 608 15.64 20.83 -6.27
N PRO A 609 15.66 21.49 -7.44
CA PRO A 609 16.31 20.92 -8.61
C PRO A 609 17.81 20.86 -8.35
N THR A 610 18.37 19.65 -8.27
CA THR A 610 19.79 19.39 -8.10
C THR A 610 20.44 19.06 -9.45
N ILE A 611 21.75 19.28 -9.53
CA ILE A 611 22.57 18.90 -10.70
C ILE A 611 22.99 17.41 -10.68
N THR A 612 22.82 16.76 -9.53
CA THR A 612 23.14 15.35 -9.25
C THR A 612 21.90 14.50 -9.31
#